data_AF-A0A220U8V6-F1
#
_entry.id   AF-A0A220U8V6-F1
#
_cell.length_a   1.000
_cell.length_b   1.000
_cell.length_c   1.000
_cell.angle_alpha   90.00
_cell.angle_beta   90.00
_cell.angle_gamma   90.00
#
_symmetry.space_group_name_H-M   'P 1'
#
loop_
_entity.id
_entity.type
_entity.pdbx_description
1 polymer ?
#
loop_
_entity_poly.entity_id
_entity_poly.type
_entity_poly.pdbx_seq_one_letter_code
_entity_poly.pdbx_strand_id
1 'polypeptide(L)'
;MLAGRKSNPWTKVLAEFEEKGLERGLERGIEKGIEKGLEKGIAKGREEAAKDFAKELIRKDFQNEQIVELTKLDLVEVEELRESL
;
A
#
# COMPACT_ATOMS: atom_id res chain seq x y z
N MET A 1 25.03 49.94 30.36
CA MET A 1 24.76 49.89 28.91
C MET A 1 24.53 48.44 28.53
N LEU A 2 23.35 48.10 28.00
CA LEU A 2 22.98 46.73 27.64
C LEU A 2 23.80 46.31 26.41
N ALA A 3 24.74 45.37 26.59
CA ALA A 3 25.50 44.79 25.49
C ALA A 3 24.52 44.09 24.54
N GLY A 4 24.36 44.66 23.34
CA GLY A 4 23.49 44.12 22.31
C GLY A 4 23.85 42.66 22.03
N ARG A 5 22.90 41.76 22.30
CA ARG A 5 22.96 40.34 21.95
C ARG A 5 23.05 40.25 20.42
N LYS A 6 24.27 40.24 19.86
CA LYS A 6 24.47 40.05 18.42
C LYS A 6 23.87 38.69 18.04
N SER A 7 22.89 38.72 17.16
CA SER A 7 22.29 37.52 16.55
C SER A 7 23.40 36.68 15.92
N ASN A 8 23.52 35.42 16.34
CA ASN A 8 24.51 34.49 15.82
C ASN A 8 24.07 34.05 14.40
N PRO A 9 24.84 34.31 13.34
CA PRO A 9 24.46 33.94 11.97
C PRO A 9 24.11 32.47 11.80
N TRP A 10 24.71 31.60 12.61
CA TRP A 10 24.47 30.15 12.58
C TRP A 10 23.08 29.74 13.09
N THR A 11 22.40 30.55 13.91
CA THR A 11 21.07 30.19 14.42
C THR A 11 20.01 30.20 13.33
N LYS A 12 20.12 31.14 12.38
CA LYS A 12 19.22 31.19 11.23
C LYS A 12 19.44 29.98 10.31
N VAL A 13 20.71 29.66 10.05
CA VAL A 13 21.08 28.51 9.22
C VAL A 13 20.59 27.20 9.83
N LEU A 14 20.80 26.99 11.14
CA LEU A 14 20.32 25.80 11.85
C LEU A 14 18.79 25.66 11.79
N ALA A 15 18.06 26.74 12.03
CA ALA A 15 16.59 26.75 11.93
C ALA A 15 16.11 26.38 10.51
N GLU A 16 16.73 26.94 9.47
CA GLU A 16 16.41 26.58 8.08
C GLU A 16 16.73 25.11 7.75
N PHE A 17 17.81 24.56 8.32
CA PHE A 17 18.15 23.14 8.16
C PHE A 17 17.15 22.22 8.87
N GLU A 18 16.72 22.56 10.08
CA GLU A 18 15.71 21.81 10.83
C GLU A 18 14.36 21.83 10.11
N GLU A 19 13.93 23.00 9.63
CA GLU A 19 12.69 23.16 8.87
C GLU A 19 12.71 22.33 7.59
N LYS A 20 13.78 22.44 6.78
CA LYS A 20 13.93 21.63 5.55
C LYS A 20 14.07 20.14 5.84
N GLY A 21 14.72 19.78 6.95
CA GLY A 21 14.86 18.40 7.38
C GLY A 21 13.51 17.78 7.73
N LEU A 22 12.69 18.51 8.48
CA LEU A 22 11.34 18.11 8.84
C LEU A 22 10.42 18.02 7.62
N GLU A 23 10.43 19.04 6.76
CA GLU A 23 9.64 19.08 5.53
C GLU A 23 9.95 17.87 4.64
N ARG A 24 11.23 17.63 4.35
CA ARG A 24 11.66 16.46 3.56
C ARG A 24 11.35 15.14 4.24
N GLY A 25 11.46 15.07 5.56
CA GLY A 25 11.13 13.89 6.34
C GLY A 25 9.64 13.55 6.24
N LEU A 26 8.79 14.56 6.38
CA LEU A 26 7.34 14.44 6.29
C LEU A 26 6.91 14.07 4.86
N GLU A 27 7.39 14.79 3.86
CA GLU A 27 7.09 14.53 2.45
C GLU A 27 7.43 13.09 2.06
N ARG A 28 8.66 12.64 2.33
CA ARG A 28 9.09 11.26 2.04
C ARG A 28 8.31 10.23 2.85
N GLY A 29 7.94 10.56 4.08
CA GLY A 29 7.16 9.67 4.95
C GLY A 29 5.76 9.45 4.39
N ILE A 30 5.08 10.52 4.00
CA ILE A 30 3.74 10.51 3.41
C ILE A 30 3.78 9.79 2.06
N GLU A 31 4.70 10.16 1.17
CA GLU A 31 4.82 9.55 -0.16
C GLU A 31 4.99 8.02 -0.08
N LYS A 32 5.97 7.56 0.71
CA LYS A 32 6.20 6.12 0.92
C LYS A 32 5.04 5.41 1.60
N GLY A 33 4.35 6.10 2.51
CA GLY A 33 3.19 5.55 3.20
C GLY A 33 2.02 5.32 2.24
N ILE A 34 1.72 6.32 1.40
CA ILE A 34 0.65 6.26 0.41
C ILE A 34 0.97 5.21 -0.66
N GLU A 35 2.18 5.21 -1.21
CA GLU A 35 2.59 4.26 -2.25
C GLU A 35 2.43 2.81 -1.77
N LYS A 36 3.00 2.47 -0.61
CA LYS A 36 2.89 1.12 -0.04
C LYS A 36 1.46 0.75 0.33
N GLY A 37 0.68 1.71 0.84
CA GLY A 37 -0.71 1.49 1.20
C GLY A 37 -1.57 1.18 -0.02
N LEU A 38 -1.40 1.96 -1.09
CA LEU A 38 -2.14 1.81 -2.34
C LEU A 38 -1.76 0.50 -3.04
N GLU A 39 -0.47 0.19 -3.16
CA GLU A 39 0.00 -1.05 -3.78
C GLU A 39 -0.57 -2.29 -3.08
N LYS A 40 -0.48 -2.35 -1.75
CA LYS A 40 -1.05 -3.44 -0.96
C LYS A 40 -2.57 -3.51 -1.08
N GLY A 41 -3.25 -2.36 -1.06
CA GLY A 41 -4.70 -2.28 -1.20
C GLY A 41 -5.19 -2.79 -2.55
N ILE A 42 -4.54 -2.38 -3.64
CA ILE A 42 -4.88 -2.84 -5.00
C ILE A 42 -4.60 -4.32 -5.16
N ALA A 43 -3.45 -4.82 -4.70
CA ALA A 43 -3.10 -6.24 -4.80
C ALA A 43 -4.12 -7.11 -4.05
N LYS A 44 -4.40 -6.76 -2.79
CA LYS A 44 -5.38 -7.47 -1.96
C LYS A 44 -6.79 -7.42 -2.57
N GLY A 45 -7.22 -6.25 -3.06
CA GLY A 45 -8.54 -6.11 -3.67
C GLY A 45 -8.69 -6.93 -4.97
N ARG A 46 -7.64 -7.04 -5.78
CA ARG A 46 -7.64 -7.90 -6.97
C ARG A 46 -7.73 -9.39 -6.61
N GLU A 47 -6.97 -9.82 -5.59
CA GLU A 47 -7.00 -11.19 -5.10
C GLU A 47 -8.39 -11.55 -4.53
N GLU A 48 -8.93 -10.71 -3.65
CA GLU A 48 -10.27 -10.92 -3.06
C GLU A 48 -11.36 -10.96 -4.14
N ALA A 49 -11.32 -10.05 -5.12
CA ALA A 49 -12.26 -10.04 -6.23
C ALA A 49 -12.16 -11.31 -7.10
N ALA A 50 -10.94 -11.81 -7.36
CA ALA A 50 -10.75 -13.06 -8.11
C ALA A 50 -11.30 -14.26 -7.34
N LYS A 51 -11.06 -14.33 -6.02
CA LYS A 51 -11.59 -15.39 -5.15
C LYS A 51 -13.12 -15.34 -5.05
N ASP A 52 -13.70 -14.17 -4.90
CA ASP A 52 -15.16 -14.04 -4.83
C ASP A 52 -15.84 -14.39 -6.16
N PHE A 53 -15.23 -14.01 -7.29
CA PHE A 53 -15.69 -14.46 -8.60
C PHE A 53 -15.57 -15.98 -8.77
N ALA A 54 -14.47 -16.59 -8.31
CA ALA A 54 -14.31 -18.04 -8.32
C ALA A 54 -15.40 -18.76 -7.51
N LYS A 55 -15.71 -18.26 -6.30
CA LYS A 55 -16.80 -18.81 -5.47
C LYS A 55 -18.15 -18.76 -6.17
N GLU A 56 -18.46 -17.67 -6.87
CA GLU A 56 -19.69 -17.56 -7.66
C GLU A 56 -19.74 -18.57 -8.82
N LEU A 57 -18.61 -18.81 -9.49
CA LEU A 57 -18.52 -19.82 -10.55
C LEU A 57 -18.65 -21.24 -10.01
N ILE A 58 -18.06 -21.55 -8.85
CA ILE A 58 -18.19 -22.84 -8.16
C ILE A 58 -19.65 -23.13 -7.84
N ARG A 59 -20.38 -22.14 -7.30
CA ARG A 59 -21.83 -22.26 -7.01
C ARG A 59 -22.69 -22.48 -8.25
N LYS A 60 -22.16 -22.18 -9.44
CA LYS A 60 -22.81 -22.39 -10.74
C LYS A 60 -22.31 -23.66 -11.44
N ASP A 61 -21.63 -24.55 -10.71
CA ASP A 61 -21.12 -25.84 -11.17
C ASP A 61 -20.11 -25.79 -12.34
N PHE A 62 -19.40 -24.66 -12.50
CA PHE A 62 -18.30 -24.56 -13.46
C PHE A 62 -17.16 -25.52 -13.08
N GLN A 63 -16.43 -26.04 -14.07
CA GLN A 63 -15.28 -26.92 -13.83
C GLN A 63 -14.05 -26.12 -13.38
N ASN A 64 -13.16 -26.76 -12.62
CA ASN A 64 -11.98 -26.09 -12.05
C ASN A 64 -11.08 -25.50 -13.13
N GLU A 65 -10.91 -26.18 -14.26
CA GLU A 65 -10.11 -25.70 -15.39
C GLU A 65 -10.67 -24.40 -15.98
N GLN A 66 -12.01 -24.30 -16.08
CA GLN A 66 -12.67 -23.09 -16.57
C GLN A 66 -12.54 -21.95 -15.56
N ILE A 67 -12.62 -22.26 -14.27
CA ILE A 67 -12.47 -21.25 -13.21
C ILE A 67 -11.04 -20.70 -13.23
N VAL A 68 -10.02 -21.56 -13.27
CA VAL A 68 -8.61 -21.17 -13.40
C VAL A 68 -8.41 -20.24 -14.60
N GLU A 69 -8.99 -20.59 -15.76
CA GLU A 69 -8.88 -19.77 -16.96
C GLU A 69 -9.54 -18.38 -16.79
N LEU A 70 -10.71 -18.31 -16.18
CA LEU A 70 -11.51 -17.09 -16.05
C LEU A 70 -11.03 -16.16 -14.92
N THR A 71 -10.55 -16.72 -13.81
CA THR A 71 -10.16 -15.95 -12.61
C THR A 71 -8.67 -15.70 -12.53
N LYS A 72 -7.86 -16.46 -13.29
CA LYS A 72 -6.39 -16.46 -13.22
C LYS A 72 -5.82 -16.87 -11.86
N LEU A 73 -6.64 -17.48 -11.00
CA LEU A 73 -6.18 -18.20 -9.82
C LEU A 73 -5.48 -19.49 -10.24
N ASP A 74 -4.63 -20.02 -9.38
CA ASP A 74 -4.07 -21.35 -9.62
C ASP A 74 -5.07 -22.47 -9.26
N LEU A 75 -4.78 -23.68 -9.73
CA LEU A 75 -5.66 -24.82 -9.52
C LEU A 75 -5.82 -25.16 -8.03
N VAL A 76 -4.75 -25.03 -7.24
CA VAL A 76 -4.76 -25.35 -5.81
C VAL A 76 -5.69 -24.38 -5.08
N GLU A 77 -5.60 -23.08 -5.36
CA GLU A 77 -6.51 -22.08 -4.79
C GLU A 77 -7.97 -22.35 -5.15
N VAL A 78 -8.25 -22.77 -6.39
CA VAL A 78 -9.62 -23.10 -6.83
C VAL A 78 -10.14 -24.37 -6.15
N GLU A 79 -9.29 -25.38 -5.98
CA GLU A 79 -9.61 -26.61 -5.25
C GLU A 79 -9.90 -26.32 -3.78
N GLU A 80 -9.03 -25.57 -3.10
CA GLU A 80 -9.23 -25.14 -1.71
C GLU A 80 -10.53 -24.35 -1.54
N LEU A 81 -10.82 -23.42 -2.44
CA LEU A 81 -12.08 -22.66 -2.41
C LEU A 81 -13.29 -23.57 -2.57
N ARG A 82 -13.22 -24.57 -3.45
CA ARG A 82 -14.31 -25.52 -3.66
C ARG A 82 -14.53 -26.42 -2.46
N GLU A 83 -13.48 -26.90 -1.81
CA GLU A 83 -13.58 -27.70 -0.58
C GLU A 83 -14.15 -26.89 0.60
N SER A 84 -13.97 -25.57 0.59
CA SER A 84 -14.43 -24.67 1.65
C SER A 84 -15.90 -24.20 1.54
N LEU A 85 -16.57 -24.50 0.42
CA LEU A 85 -17.95 -24.07 0.11
C LEU A 85 -18.96 -25.21 0.26
#